data_AF-A0A1Q6IKM9-F1
#
_entry.id   AF-A0A1Q6IKM9-F1
#
_cell.length_a   1.000
_cell.length_b   1.000
_cell.length_c   1.000
_cell.angle_alpha   90.00
_cell.angle_beta   90.00
_cell.angle_gamma   90.00
#
_symmetry.space_group_name_H-M   'P 1'
#
loop_
_entity.id
_entity.type
_entity.pdbx_description
1 polymer ?
#
loop_
_entity_poly.entity_id
_entity_poly.type
_entity_poly.pdbx_seq_one_letter_code
_entity_poly.pdbx_strand_id
1 'polypeptide(L)'
;MKSDYIPAPIDVSDIQLPSELCELAEIIAKNVHEVWAAGRLAEGWKYGSERNDMLRTHPGLVPYEELSETEKDYDRRTAMETLKLIQKIGFGIKKVKN
;
A
#
# COMPACT_ATOMS: atom_id res chain seq x y z
N MET A 1 -2.21 -31.34 14.27
CA MET A 1 -1.42 -30.62 13.25
C MET A 1 -2.32 -29.56 12.63
N LYS A 2 -1.88 -28.32 12.52
CA LYS A 2 -2.56 -27.35 11.64
C LYS A 2 -2.34 -27.82 10.20
N SER A 3 -3.39 -27.86 9.39
CA SER A 3 -3.27 -28.05 7.95
C SER A 3 -2.52 -26.87 7.33
N ASP A 4 -1.87 -27.11 6.18
CA ASP A 4 -1.21 -26.05 5.42
C ASP A 4 -2.22 -24.97 5.03
N TYR A 5 -1.81 -23.72 5.15
CA TYR A 5 -2.62 -22.57 4.77
C TYR A 5 -2.55 -22.37 3.25
N ILE A 6 -3.72 -22.36 2.60
CA ILE A 6 -3.86 -22.09 1.17
C ILE A 6 -4.59 -20.74 1.02
N PRO A 7 -3.91 -19.66 0.61
CA PRO A 7 -4.56 -18.38 0.40
C PRO A 7 -5.51 -18.44 -0.81
N ALA A 8 -6.66 -17.79 -0.71
CA ALA A 8 -7.68 -17.73 -1.76
C ALA A 8 -8.22 -16.30 -1.91
N PRO A 9 -7.47 -15.37 -2.54
CA PRO A 9 -7.96 -14.01 -2.80
C PRO A 9 -9.14 -14.04 -3.78
N ILE A 10 -10.05 -13.06 -3.65
CA ILE A 10 -11.11 -12.85 -4.64
C ILE A 10 -10.46 -12.45 -5.96
N ASP A 11 -10.81 -13.15 -7.04
CA ASP A 11 -10.34 -12.80 -8.38
C ASP A 11 -11.01 -11.50 -8.86
N VAL A 12 -10.16 -10.50 -9.10
CA VAL A 12 -10.54 -9.18 -9.59
C VAL A 12 -9.91 -8.87 -10.96
N SER A 13 -9.40 -9.89 -11.66
CA SER A 13 -8.74 -9.74 -12.96
C SER A 13 -9.68 -9.21 -14.06
N ASP A 14 -10.99 -9.42 -13.90
CA ASP A 14 -12.04 -8.92 -14.78
C ASP A 14 -12.41 -7.45 -14.53
N ILE A 15 -11.92 -6.85 -13.44
CA ILE A 15 -12.21 -5.47 -13.08
C ILE A 15 -11.21 -4.51 -13.72
N GLN A 16 -11.73 -3.58 -14.52
CA GLN A 16 -10.99 -2.47 -15.08
C GLN A 16 -11.35 -1.18 -14.34
N LEU A 17 -10.37 -0.58 -13.67
CA LEU A 17 -10.56 0.68 -12.97
C LEU A 17 -10.58 1.86 -13.96
N PRO A 18 -11.49 2.84 -13.78
CA PRO A 18 -11.41 4.13 -14.44
C PRO A 18 -10.09 4.86 -14.14
N SER A 19 -9.60 5.72 -15.04
CA SER A 19 -8.29 6.39 -14.85
C SER A 19 -8.22 7.21 -13.55
N GLU A 20 -9.33 7.85 -13.15
CA GLU A 20 -9.41 8.58 -11.89
C GLU A 20 -9.14 7.70 -10.66
N LEU A 21 -9.53 6.42 -10.72
CA LEU A 21 -9.25 5.45 -9.65
C LEU A 21 -7.83 4.90 -9.75
N CYS A 22 -7.24 4.81 -10.95
CA CYS A 22 -5.82 4.52 -11.10
C CYS A 22 -4.95 5.64 -10.49
N GLU A 23 -5.29 6.90 -10.74
CA GLU A 23 -4.63 8.05 -10.11
C GLU A 23 -4.81 8.04 -8.58
N LEU A 24 -6.01 7.71 -8.11
CA LEU A 24 -6.29 7.56 -6.69
C LEU A 24 -5.41 6.47 -6.04
N ALA A 25 -5.10 5.38 -6.75
CA ALA A 25 -4.25 4.31 -6.22
C ALA A 25 -2.84 4.80 -5.86
N GLU A 26 -2.25 5.70 -6.65
CA GLU A 26 -0.95 6.31 -6.35
C GLU A 26 -1.02 7.18 -5.10
N ILE A 27 -2.09 7.97 -4.97
CA ILE A 27 -2.34 8.81 -3.78
C ILE A 27 -2.49 7.94 -2.53
N ILE A 28 -3.22 6.82 -2.65
CA ILE A 28 -3.39 5.85 -1.56
C ILE A 28 -2.04 5.23 -1.19
N ALA A 29 -1.26 4.77 -2.16
CA ALA A 29 0.06 4.16 -1.93
C ALA A 29 0.98 5.12 -1.16
N LYS A 30 1.10 6.36 -1.63
CA LYS A 30 1.86 7.39 -0.93
C LYS A 30 1.36 7.62 0.49
N ASN A 31 0.05 7.79 0.68
CA ASN A 31 -0.50 8.08 2.00
C ASN A 31 -0.35 6.90 2.98
N VAL A 32 -0.46 5.66 2.49
CA VAL A 32 -0.19 4.46 3.31
C VAL A 32 1.25 4.46 3.81
N HIS A 33 2.21 4.80 2.95
CA HIS A 33 3.61 4.97 3.35
C HIS A 33 3.78 6.05 4.42
N GLU A 34 3.20 7.23 4.21
CA GLU A 34 3.29 8.34 5.17
C GLU A 34 2.71 7.94 6.55
N VAL A 35 1.57 7.24 6.57
CA VAL A 35 0.95 6.76 7.81
C VAL A 35 1.83 5.72 8.51
N TRP A 36 2.40 4.76 7.77
CA TRP A 36 3.33 3.79 8.31
C TRP A 36 4.60 4.45 8.87
N ALA A 37 5.19 5.38 8.11
CA ALA A 37 6.40 6.09 8.50
C ALA A 37 6.16 6.92 9.76
N ALA A 38 5.05 7.67 9.82
CA ALA A 38 4.67 8.45 11.00
C ALA A 38 4.51 7.56 12.25
N GLY A 39 3.84 6.41 12.12
CA GLY A 39 3.70 5.45 13.23
C GLY A 39 5.05 4.90 13.70
N ARG A 40 5.93 4.53 12.77
CA ARG A 40 7.29 4.06 13.08
C ARG A 40 8.13 5.13 13.78
N LEU A 41 8.11 6.36 13.29
CA LEU A 41 8.80 7.48 13.94
C LEU A 41 8.27 7.72 15.36
N ALA A 42 6.96 7.64 15.57
CA ALA A 42 6.35 7.77 16.90
C ALA A 42 6.75 6.64 17.86
N GLU A 43 6.99 5.44 17.34
CA GLU A 43 7.55 4.29 18.08
C GLU A 43 9.07 4.43 18.34
N GLY A 44 9.70 5.52 17.93
CA GLY A 44 11.14 5.77 18.10
C GLY A 44 12.01 5.07 17.06
N TRP A 45 11.43 4.63 15.94
CA TRP A 45 12.23 4.21 14.79
C TRP A 45 12.84 5.41 14.09
N LYS A 46 13.92 5.16 13.36
CA LYS A 46 14.64 6.16 12.58
C LYS A 46 15.18 5.56 11.29
N TYR A 47 15.56 6.41 10.35
CA TYR A 47 16.28 5.95 9.17
C TYR A 47 17.57 5.19 9.52
N GLY A 48 17.84 4.14 8.76
CA GLY A 48 19.16 3.49 8.67
C GLY A 48 19.21 2.63 7.42
N SER A 49 20.41 2.43 6.86
CA SER A 49 20.60 1.74 5.57
C SER A 49 20.07 0.30 5.54
N GLU A 50 19.91 -0.31 6.71
CA GLU A 50 19.37 -1.66 6.88
C GLU A 50 18.35 -1.69 8.03
N ARG A 51 17.44 -2.66 7.97
CA ARG A 51 16.50 -2.89 9.04
C ARG A 51 17.22 -3.47 10.25
N ASN A 52 17.07 -2.83 11.41
CA ASN A 52 17.57 -3.34 12.68
C ASN A 52 16.56 -3.05 13.80
N ASP A 53 15.90 -4.09 14.28
CA ASP A 53 14.82 -3.95 15.27
C ASP A 53 15.33 -3.56 16.67
N MET A 54 16.57 -3.94 17.02
CA MET A 54 17.19 -3.54 18.29
C MET A 54 17.54 -2.06 18.31
N LEU A 55 18.09 -1.54 17.22
CA LEU A 55 18.43 -0.13 17.05
C LEU A 55 17.27 0.73 16.53
N ARG A 56 16.14 0.07 16.22
CA ARG A 56 14.93 0.63 15.59
C ARG A 56 15.26 1.42 14.31
N THR A 57 16.03 0.83 13.41
CA THR A 57 16.32 1.44 12.10
C THR A 57 15.57 0.74 10.98
N HIS A 58 15.14 1.48 9.96
CA HIS A 58 14.54 0.92 8.75
C HIS A 58 14.92 1.76 7.51
N PRO A 59 15.27 1.13 6.37
CA PRO A 59 15.69 1.86 5.16
C PRO A 59 14.56 2.66 4.53
N GLY A 60 13.33 2.14 4.59
CA GLY A 60 12.14 2.83 4.08
C GLY A 60 11.71 4.07 4.86
N LEU A 61 12.36 4.47 5.96
CA LEU A 61 12.01 5.72 6.67
C LEU A 61 12.59 6.95 5.96
N VAL A 62 12.14 7.14 4.72
CA VAL A 62 12.46 8.21 3.77
C VAL A 62 11.14 8.70 3.14
N PRO A 63 11.12 9.88 2.49
CA PRO A 63 9.97 10.32 1.69
C PRO A 63 9.55 9.26 0.67
N TYR A 64 8.25 9.14 0.38
CA TYR A 64 7.73 8.16 -0.59
C TYR A 64 8.45 8.22 -1.94
N GLU A 65 8.78 9.43 -2.42
CA GLU A 65 9.49 9.64 -3.69
C GLU A 65 10.89 8.99 -3.73
N GLU A 66 11.53 8.82 -2.57
CA GLU A 66 12.87 8.25 -2.41
C GLU A 66 12.87 6.72 -2.24
N LEU A 67 11.70 6.09 -2.08
CA LEU A 67 11.60 4.64 -2.06
C LEU A 67 12.06 4.01 -3.38
N SER A 68 12.49 2.75 -3.30
CA SER A 68 12.74 1.97 -4.50
C SER A 68 11.44 1.75 -5.28
N GLU A 69 11.54 1.65 -6.62
CA GLU A 69 10.36 1.36 -7.45
C GLU A 69 9.70 0.03 -7.07
N THR A 70 10.47 -0.96 -6.58
CA THR A 70 9.92 -2.23 -6.10
C THR A 70 9.03 -2.07 -4.87
N GLU A 71 9.42 -1.21 -3.93
CA GLU A 71 8.60 -0.90 -2.73
C GLU A 71 7.34 -0.13 -3.15
N LYS A 72 7.48 0.92 -3.96
CA LYS A 72 6.33 1.66 -4.51
C LYS A 72 5.38 0.73 -5.26
N ASP A 73 5.90 -0.18 -6.09
CA ASP A 73 5.10 -1.15 -6.84
C ASP A 73 4.31 -2.10 -5.95
N TYR A 74 4.83 -2.44 -4.77
CA TYR A 74 4.07 -3.22 -3.81
C TYR A 74 2.87 -2.44 -3.26
N ASP A 75 3.07 -1.19 -2.84
CA ASP A 75 2.01 -0.34 -2.31
C ASP A 75 0.97 0.00 -3.38
N ARG A 76 1.42 0.33 -4.61
CA ARG A 76 0.55 0.60 -5.76
C ARG A 76 -0.31 -0.60 -6.12
N ARG A 77 0.27 -1.80 -6.19
CA ARG A 77 -0.51 -3.03 -6.45
C ARG A 77 -1.52 -3.29 -5.36
N THR A 78 -1.15 -3.11 -4.10
CA THR A 78 -2.06 -3.28 -2.97
C THR A 78 -3.25 -2.30 -3.05
N ALA A 79 -2.98 -1.03 -3.37
CA ALA A 79 -4.02 -0.03 -3.57
C ALA A 79 -4.93 -0.37 -4.77
N MET A 80 -4.35 -0.74 -5.92
CA MET A 80 -5.10 -1.10 -7.13
C MET A 80 -6.01 -2.32 -6.91
N GLU A 81 -5.49 -3.40 -6.34
CA GLU A 81 -6.26 -4.62 -6.08
C GLU A 81 -7.37 -4.36 -5.06
N THR A 82 -7.13 -3.49 -4.07
CA THR A 82 -8.17 -3.06 -3.12
C THR A 82 -9.29 -2.29 -3.82
N LEU A 83 -8.97 -1.33 -4.69
CA LEU A 83 -9.97 -0.57 -5.44
C LEU A 83 -10.77 -1.46 -6.40
N LYS A 84 -10.11 -2.41 -7.07
CA LYS A 84 -10.80 -3.39 -7.91
C LYS A 84 -11.73 -4.28 -7.09
N LEU A 85 -11.29 -4.73 -5.92
CA LEU A 85 -12.10 -5.52 -5.01
C LEU A 85 -13.38 -4.77 -4.63
N ILE A 86 -13.26 -3.50 -4.21
CA ILE A 86 -14.41 -2.64 -3.88
C ILE A 86 -15.44 -2.65 -5.02
N GLN A 87 -15.02 -2.49 -6.28
CA GLN A 87 -15.91 -2.60 -7.44
C GLN A 87 -16.48 -4.00 -7.63
N LYS A 88 -15.65 -5.05 -7.53
CA LYS A 88 -16.07 -6.46 -7.65
C LYS A 88 -17.19 -6.82 -6.69
N ILE A 89 -17.16 -6.28 -5.47
CA ILE A 89 -18.16 -6.54 -4.43
C ILE A 89 -19.33 -5.54 -4.43
N GLY A 90 -19.47 -4.73 -5.47
CA GLY A 90 -20.64 -3.88 -5.71
C GLY A 90 -20.60 -2.49 -5.08
N PHE A 91 -19.45 -2.06 -4.56
CA PHE A 91 -19.25 -0.70 -4.04
C PHE A 91 -18.60 0.20 -5.10
N GLY A 92 -18.85 1.51 -5.01
CA GLY A 92 -18.33 2.49 -5.96
C GLY A 92 -17.67 3.67 -5.27
N ILE A 93 -16.52 4.09 -5.79
CA ILE A 93 -15.84 5.34 -5.43
C ILE A 93 -15.95 6.28 -6.62
N LYS A 94 -16.30 7.53 -6.38
CA LYS A 94 -16.38 8.58 -7.39
C LYS A 94 -15.70 9.85 -6.90
N LYS A 95 -14.93 10.51 -7.76
CA LYS A 95 -14.37 11.82 -7.48
C LYS A 95 -15.51 12.84 -7.42
N VAL A 96 -15.67 13.49 -6.27
CA VAL A 96 -16.62 14.60 -6.13
C VAL A 96 -15.93 15.86 -6.66
N LYS A 97 -16.54 16.53 -7.63
CA LYS A 97 -16.08 17.84 -8.08
C LYS A 97 -16.51 18.86 -7.03
N ASN A 98 -15.54 19.47 -6.36
CA ASN A 98 -15.76 20.65 -5.53
C ASN A 98 -15.70 21.90 -6.40
#